data_AF-A0A838W018-F1
#
_entry.id   AF-A0A838W018-F1
#
_cell.length_a   1.000
_cell.length_b   1.000
_cell.length_c   1.000
_cell.angle_alpha   90.00
_cell.angle_beta   90.00
_cell.angle_gamma   90.00
#
_symmetry.space_group_name_H-M   'P 1'
#
loop_
_entity.id
_entity.type
_entity.pdbx_description
1 polymer ?
#
loop_
_entity_poly.entity_id
_entity_poly.type
_entity_poly.pdbx_seq_one_letter_code
_entity_poly.pdbx_strand_id
1 'polypeptide(L)'
;MNIYVETNFVLELVFQQEQFASCEQILLLCEAGYAILIIAAYSIAEPNEKLTRQARSRRELQRMLNTELQQLARTAPYTSRINSIQDIATLLVKSNDEERQIFLNYRVRLLNSTSIIPLTADIFQEAATYEVPYDLQPQDSIVYTSVITHLRQNQPQIACFLNRNSKDFDSPNIVDELIDFNCRMIARFDQGLAFIQAQIAL
;
A
#
# COMPACT_ATOMS: atom_id res chain seq x y z
N MET A 1 8.62 19.61 2.15
CA MET A 1 7.17 19.31 2.09
C MET A 1 6.89 17.96 2.74
N ASN A 2 5.67 17.74 3.22
CA ASN A 2 5.26 16.48 3.87
C ASN A 2 4.42 15.64 2.90
N ILE A 3 4.76 14.36 2.76
CA ILE A 3 4.05 13.42 1.87
C ILE A 3 3.49 12.30 2.72
N TYR A 4 2.18 12.28 2.92
CA TYR A 4 1.49 11.20 3.61
C TYR A 4 1.14 10.10 2.61
N VAL A 5 1.34 8.84 2.99
CA VAL A 5 1.02 7.68 2.15
C VAL A 5 0.23 6.63 2.92
N GLU A 6 -0.70 5.97 2.21
CA GLU A 6 -1.47 4.85 2.73
C GLU A 6 -0.79 3.48 2.48
N THR A 7 -1.47 2.40 2.87
CA THR A 7 -1.00 1.02 2.69
C THR A 7 -0.72 0.66 1.23
N ASN A 8 -1.55 1.10 0.27
CA ASN A 8 -1.34 0.76 -1.14
C ASN A 8 -0.01 1.27 -1.69
N PHE A 9 0.57 2.35 -1.15
CA PHE A 9 1.90 2.80 -1.54
C PHE A 9 2.95 1.71 -1.26
N VAL A 10 2.89 1.08 -0.09
CA VAL A 10 3.78 -0.03 0.27
C VAL A 10 3.51 -1.24 -0.63
N LEU A 11 2.24 -1.52 -0.93
CA LEU A 11 1.88 -2.65 -1.78
C LEU A 11 2.34 -2.50 -3.24
N GLU A 12 2.29 -1.29 -3.80
CA GLU A 12 2.83 -1.00 -5.14
C GLU A 12 4.33 -1.30 -5.23
N LEU A 13 5.09 -0.91 -4.21
CA LEU A 13 6.53 -1.19 -4.11
C LEU A 13 6.80 -2.70 -4.03
N VAL A 14 6.02 -3.42 -3.21
CA VAL A 14 6.19 -4.84 -2.95
C VAL A 14 5.85 -5.69 -4.18
N PHE A 15 4.68 -5.44 -4.75
CA PHE A 15 4.14 -6.24 -5.83
C PHE A 15 4.54 -5.73 -7.22
N GLN A 16 5.31 -4.64 -7.28
CA GLN A 16 5.75 -3.98 -8.52
C GLN A 16 4.58 -3.78 -9.49
N GLN A 17 3.50 -3.19 -8.96
CA GLN A 17 2.25 -2.96 -9.69
C GLN A 17 2.37 -1.76 -10.65
N GLU A 18 1.25 -1.37 -11.26
CA GLU A 18 1.20 -0.37 -12.33
C GLU A 18 1.84 0.97 -11.97
N GLN A 19 1.77 1.40 -10.71
CA GLN A 19 2.31 2.68 -10.26
C GLN A 19 3.64 2.55 -9.49
N PHE A 20 4.26 1.36 -9.54
CA PHE A 20 5.54 1.05 -8.92
C PHE A 20 6.61 2.12 -9.20
N ALA A 21 6.81 2.48 -10.47
CA ALA A 21 7.85 3.42 -10.87
C ALA A 21 7.66 4.79 -10.21
N SER A 22 6.42 5.23 -10.05
CA SER A 22 6.10 6.49 -9.37
C SER A 22 6.35 6.39 -7.87
N CYS A 23 5.92 5.30 -7.22
CA CYS A 23 6.19 5.06 -5.80
C CYS A 23 7.69 5.02 -5.50
N GLU A 24 8.46 4.32 -6.33
CA GLU A 24 9.91 4.21 -6.17
C GLU A 24 10.60 5.56 -6.31
N GLN A 25 10.20 6.36 -7.31
CA GLN A 25 10.76 7.69 -7.49
C GLN A 25 10.41 8.64 -6.33
N ILE A 26 9.19 8.54 -5.78
CA ILE A 26 8.80 9.30 -4.58
C ILE A 26 9.68 8.91 -3.40
N LEU A 27 9.89 7.61 -3.17
CA LEU A 27 10.74 7.11 -2.09
C LEU A 27 12.18 7.62 -2.25
N LEU A 28 12.75 7.54 -3.45
CA LEU A 28 14.10 8.05 -3.75
C LEU A 28 14.24 9.55 -3.48
N LEU A 29 13.24 10.36 -3.83
CA LEU A 29 13.25 11.80 -3.52
C LEU A 29 13.26 12.07 -2.01
N CYS A 30 12.54 11.25 -1.24
CA CYS A 30 12.50 11.37 0.22
C CYS A 30 13.79 10.85 0.87
N GLU A 31 14.35 9.75 0.37
CA GLU A 31 15.66 9.23 0.78
C GLU A 31 16.79 10.24 0.53
N ALA A 32 16.69 11.03 -0.53
CA ALA A 32 17.61 12.12 -0.84
C ALA A 32 17.36 13.42 -0.05
N GLY A 33 16.32 13.46 0.80
CA GLY A 33 16.01 14.58 1.68
C GLY A 33 15.26 15.75 1.01
N TYR A 34 14.76 15.59 -0.22
CA TYR A 34 13.98 16.65 -0.89
C TYR A 34 12.57 16.81 -0.32
N ALA A 35 12.03 15.75 0.30
CA ALA A 35 10.73 15.77 0.97
C ALA A 35 10.72 14.76 2.13
N ILE A 36 9.73 14.89 3.01
CA ILE A 36 9.57 13.99 4.16
C ILE A 36 8.42 13.04 3.85
N LEU A 37 8.72 11.76 3.70
CA LEU A 37 7.71 10.71 3.58
C LEU A 37 7.21 10.35 4.98
N ILE A 38 5.88 10.36 5.15
CA ILE A 38 5.19 10.12 6.40
C ILE A 38 4.20 8.99 6.21
N ILE A 39 4.24 8.01 7.10
CA ILE A 39 3.42 6.80 6.99
C ILE A 39 2.87 6.39 8.36
N ALA A 40 1.61 5.98 8.39
CA ALA A 40 1.04 5.38 9.60
C ALA A 40 1.70 4.03 9.88
N ALA A 41 2.03 3.73 11.14
CA ALA A 41 2.58 2.44 11.52
C ALA A 41 1.69 1.27 11.07
N TYR A 42 0.36 1.47 11.07
CA TYR A 42 -0.60 0.50 10.55
C TYR A 42 -0.36 0.15 9.08
N SER A 43 -0.08 1.14 8.22
CA SER A 43 0.18 0.95 6.79
C SER A 43 1.48 0.21 6.47
N ILE A 44 2.42 0.13 7.43
CA ILE A 44 3.61 -0.74 7.33
C ILE A 44 3.29 -2.17 7.79
N ALA A 45 2.39 -2.31 8.78
CA ALA A 45 2.04 -3.59 9.37
C ALA A 45 1.07 -4.40 8.49
N GLU A 46 0.03 -3.75 7.95
CA GLU A 46 -1.05 -4.36 7.15
C GLU A 46 -0.57 -5.22 5.97
N PRO A 47 0.47 -4.84 5.20
CA PRO A 47 1.02 -5.67 4.13
C PRO A 47 1.44 -7.08 4.56
N ASN A 48 1.85 -7.28 5.82
CA ASN A 48 2.22 -8.62 6.33
C ASN A 48 1.03 -9.59 6.33
N GLU A 49 -0.14 -9.11 6.74
CA GLU A 49 -1.37 -9.91 6.74
C GLU A 49 -1.73 -10.28 5.31
N LYS A 50 -1.73 -9.27 4.42
CA LYS A 50 -2.08 -9.46 3.00
C LYS A 50 -1.16 -10.47 2.31
N LEU A 51 0.16 -10.35 2.49
CA LEU A 51 1.14 -11.31 1.97
C LEU A 51 0.92 -12.72 2.53
N THR A 52 0.65 -12.83 3.83
CA THR A 52 0.39 -14.13 4.47
C THR A 52 -0.89 -14.78 3.94
N ARG A 53 -1.97 -14.01 3.82
CA ARG A 53 -3.26 -14.46 3.29
C ARG A 53 -3.15 -14.88 1.83
N GLN A 54 -2.44 -14.09 1.01
CA GLN A 54 -2.20 -14.39 -0.39
C GLN A 54 -1.34 -15.65 -0.57
N ALA A 55 -0.28 -15.82 0.23
CA ALA A 55 0.54 -17.04 0.19
C ALA A 55 -0.26 -18.28 0.58
N ARG A 56 -1.15 -18.17 1.58
CA ARG A 56 -2.05 -19.27 1.97
C ARG A 56 -3.01 -19.63 0.84
N SER A 57 -3.66 -18.64 0.24
CA SER A 57 -4.56 -18.81 -0.90
C SER A 57 -3.86 -19.45 -2.10
N ARG A 58 -2.66 -18.98 -2.47
CA ARG A 58 -1.86 -19.56 -3.57
C ARG A 58 -1.46 -21.01 -3.31
N ARG A 59 -1.10 -21.38 -2.07
CA ARG A 59 -0.78 -22.77 -1.70
C ARG A 59 -2.01 -23.69 -1.72
N GLU A 60 -3.18 -23.16 -1.44
CA GLU A 60 -4.43 -23.90 -1.56
C GLU A 60 -4.79 -24.12 -3.02
N LEU A 61 -4.73 -23.07 -3.84
CA LEU A 61 -4.93 -23.15 -5.29
C LEU A 61 -3.95 -24.13 -5.95
N GLN A 62 -2.67 -24.10 -5.58
CA GLN A 62 -1.68 -25.04 -6.09
C GLN A 62 -2.04 -26.50 -5.75
N ARG A 63 -2.50 -26.75 -4.52
CA ARG A 63 -2.92 -28.09 -4.11
C ARG A 63 -4.12 -28.57 -4.93
N MET A 64 -5.14 -27.73 -5.10
CA MET A 64 -6.31 -28.05 -5.92
C MET A 64 -5.92 -28.32 -7.37
N LEU A 65 -5.10 -27.46 -7.98
CA LEU A 65 -4.60 -27.64 -9.35
C LEU A 65 -3.80 -28.94 -9.51
N ASN A 66 -2.91 -29.25 -8.57
CA ASN A 66 -2.12 -30.48 -8.63
C ASN A 66 -3.01 -31.73 -8.57
N THR A 67 -4.08 -31.71 -7.76
CA THR A 67 -5.05 -32.82 -7.70
C THR A 67 -5.75 -33.02 -9.05
N GLU A 68 -6.26 -31.96 -9.67
CA GLU A 68 -6.92 -32.03 -10.98
C GLU A 68 -5.96 -32.46 -12.10
N LEU A 69 -4.74 -31.91 -12.12
CA LEU A 69 -3.72 -32.27 -13.10
C LEU A 69 -3.31 -33.75 -12.99
N GLN A 70 -3.22 -34.30 -11.78
CA GLN A 70 -2.94 -35.73 -11.59
C GLN A 70 -4.06 -36.62 -12.11
N GLN A 71 -5.33 -36.18 -12.04
CA GLN A 71 -6.45 -36.92 -12.63
C GLN A 71 -6.42 -36.85 -14.15
N LEU A 72 -6.21 -35.67 -14.72
CA LEU A 72 -6.10 -35.46 -16.16
C LEU A 72 -4.90 -36.18 -16.78
N ALA A 73 -3.79 -36.31 -16.06
CA ALA A 73 -2.59 -37.02 -16.52
C ALA A 73 -2.83 -38.51 -16.79
N ARG A 74 -3.90 -39.09 -16.22
CA ARG A 74 -4.31 -40.47 -16.46
C ARG A 74 -5.15 -40.63 -17.73
N THR A 75 -5.48 -39.53 -18.40
CA THR A 75 -6.38 -39.50 -19.55
C THR A 75 -5.58 -39.23 -20.83
N ALA A 76 -5.45 -40.24 -21.69
CA ALA A 76 -4.55 -40.26 -22.85
C ALA A 76 -4.62 -39.03 -23.81
N PRO A 77 -5.78 -38.38 -24.03
CA PRO A 77 -5.86 -37.16 -24.85
C PRO A 77 -5.17 -35.91 -24.25
N TYR A 78 -4.95 -35.86 -22.94
CA TYR A 78 -4.56 -34.63 -22.23
C TYR A 78 -3.08 -34.60 -21.80
N THR A 79 -2.36 -35.72 -21.92
CA THR A 79 -0.99 -35.88 -21.41
C THR A 79 0.00 -34.85 -21.95
N SER A 80 -0.17 -34.41 -23.21
CA SER A 80 0.73 -33.43 -23.84
C SER A 80 0.51 -31.98 -23.42
N ARG A 81 -0.61 -31.64 -22.78
CA ARG A 81 -0.97 -30.27 -22.36
C ARG A 81 -0.71 -29.96 -20.88
N ILE A 82 -0.35 -30.97 -20.08
CA ILE A 82 -0.29 -30.88 -18.62
C ILE A 82 0.99 -30.20 -18.11
N ASN A 83 2.12 -30.37 -18.80
CA ASN A 83 3.41 -29.83 -18.35
C ASN A 83 3.40 -28.30 -18.19
N SER A 84 2.81 -27.57 -19.15
CA SER A 84 2.73 -26.11 -19.10
C SER A 84 1.88 -25.57 -17.93
N ILE A 85 0.92 -26.36 -17.43
CA ILE A 85 0.06 -25.94 -16.30
C ILE A 85 0.78 -26.15 -14.97
N GLN A 86 1.63 -27.17 -14.88
CA GLN A 86 2.44 -27.46 -13.70
C GLN A 86 3.50 -26.38 -13.45
N ASP A 87 4.05 -25.80 -14.52
CA ASP A 87 4.97 -24.66 -14.44
C ASP A 87 4.27 -23.41 -13.85
N ILE A 88 3.03 -23.13 -14.26
CA ILE A 88 2.23 -22.02 -13.72
C ILE A 88 1.93 -22.22 -12.23
N ALA A 89 1.55 -23.44 -11.83
CA ALA A 89 1.28 -23.76 -10.43
C ALA A 89 2.54 -23.61 -9.54
N THR A 90 3.71 -23.88 -10.11
CA THR A 90 5.00 -23.71 -9.41
C THR A 90 5.38 -22.23 -9.29
N LEU A 91 5.19 -21.46 -10.37
CA LEU A 91 5.44 -20.01 -10.38
C LEU A 91 4.64 -19.28 -9.30
N LEU A 92 3.36 -19.64 -9.11
CA LEU A 92 2.49 -19.05 -8.08
C LEU A 92 3.06 -19.21 -6.66
N VAL A 93 3.71 -20.33 -6.35
CA VAL A 93 4.29 -20.53 -5.03
C VAL A 93 5.65 -19.86 -4.91
N LYS A 94 6.50 -19.95 -5.93
CA LYS A 94 7.81 -19.29 -5.95
C LYS A 94 7.70 -17.78 -5.78
N SER A 95 6.70 -17.16 -6.43
CA SER A 95 6.43 -15.73 -6.30
C SER A 95 6.19 -15.26 -4.85
N ASN A 96 5.70 -16.13 -3.95
CA ASN A 96 5.48 -15.75 -2.55
C ASN A 96 6.79 -15.43 -1.81
N ASP A 97 7.83 -16.23 -2.05
CA ASP A 97 9.11 -16.03 -1.39
C ASP A 97 9.83 -14.80 -1.96
N GLU A 98 9.73 -14.60 -3.28
CA GLU A 98 10.25 -13.40 -3.97
C GLU A 98 9.57 -12.12 -3.46
N GLU A 99 8.23 -12.06 -3.45
CA GLU A 99 7.45 -10.94 -2.91
C GLU A 99 7.77 -10.67 -1.43
N ARG A 100 7.96 -11.71 -0.63
CA ARG A 100 8.34 -11.56 0.79
C ARG A 100 9.73 -10.94 0.95
N GLN A 101 10.71 -11.35 0.16
CA GLN A 101 12.06 -10.75 0.21
C GLN A 101 12.02 -9.29 -0.24
N ILE A 102 11.27 -8.99 -1.30
CA ILE A 102 11.05 -7.62 -1.76
C ILE A 102 10.43 -6.76 -0.65
N PHE A 103 9.41 -7.27 0.04
CA PHE A 103 8.80 -6.57 1.17
C PHE A 103 9.76 -6.31 2.32
N LEU A 104 10.59 -7.29 2.69
CA LEU A 104 11.59 -7.08 3.75
C LEU A 104 12.59 -5.98 3.37
N ASN A 105 13.02 -5.93 2.11
CA ASN A 105 13.92 -4.88 1.61
C ASN A 105 13.27 -3.49 1.67
N TYR A 106 12.03 -3.36 1.17
CA TYR A 106 11.31 -2.09 1.22
C TYR A 106 10.97 -1.66 2.65
N ARG A 107 10.64 -2.61 3.52
CA ARG A 107 10.40 -2.31 4.93
C ARG A 107 11.65 -1.69 5.57
N VAL A 108 12.83 -2.24 5.33
CA VAL A 108 14.08 -1.64 5.85
C VAL A 108 14.29 -0.23 5.32
N ARG A 109 14.09 -0.01 4.01
CA ARG A 109 14.18 1.33 3.41
C ARG A 109 13.21 2.31 4.06
N LEU A 110 11.93 1.95 4.13
CA LEU A 110 10.89 2.79 4.74
C LEU A 110 11.18 3.12 6.20
N LEU A 111 11.61 2.14 7.00
CA LEU A 111 11.94 2.37 8.41
C LEU A 111 13.12 3.35 8.59
N ASN A 112 14.02 3.45 7.62
CA ASN A 112 15.20 4.31 7.69
C ASN A 112 14.97 5.71 7.10
N SER A 113 14.00 5.89 6.20
CA SER A 113 13.82 7.12 5.42
C SER A 113 12.47 7.81 5.62
N THR A 114 11.61 7.30 6.49
CA THR A 114 10.26 7.86 6.72
C THR A 114 10.04 8.28 8.16
N SER A 115 9.17 9.27 8.35
CA SER A 115 8.57 9.56 9.65
C SER A 115 7.37 8.63 9.85
N ILE A 116 7.40 7.84 10.92
CA ILE A 116 6.35 6.87 11.21
C ILE A 116 5.41 7.45 12.27
N ILE A 117 4.13 7.55 11.94
CA ILE A 117 3.10 7.94 12.90
C ILE A 117 2.78 6.71 13.77
N PRO A 118 3.06 6.73 15.09
CA PRO A 118 2.80 5.60 15.95
C PRO A 118 1.30 5.37 16.10
N LEU A 119 0.89 4.10 16.20
CA LEU A 119 -0.50 3.75 16.47
C LEU A 119 -0.74 3.78 17.99
N THR A 120 -1.53 4.75 18.46
CA THR A 120 -1.81 4.99 19.88
C THR A 120 -3.26 4.68 20.24
N ALA A 121 -3.57 4.58 21.53
CA ALA A 121 -4.94 4.43 22.02
C ALA A 121 -5.85 5.58 21.56
N ASP A 122 -5.32 6.81 21.56
CA ASP A 122 -6.07 8.00 21.13
C ASP A 122 -6.46 7.92 19.65
N ILE A 123 -5.56 7.43 18.79
CA ILE A 123 -5.86 7.21 17.37
C ILE A 123 -7.00 6.20 17.21
N PHE A 124 -7.01 5.10 17.97
CA PHE A 124 -8.10 4.13 17.91
C PHE A 124 -9.43 4.72 18.39
N GLN A 125 -9.40 5.50 19.47
CA GLN A 125 -10.60 6.12 20.03
C GLN A 125 -11.18 7.17 19.07
N GLU A 126 -10.33 7.97 18.45
CA GLU A 126 -10.75 9.00 17.51
C GLU A 126 -11.16 8.41 16.15
N ALA A 127 -10.52 7.33 15.68
CA ALA A 127 -10.90 6.66 14.43
C ALA A 127 -12.38 6.22 14.41
N ALA A 128 -12.91 5.74 15.54
CA ALA A 128 -14.31 5.36 15.63
C ALA A 128 -15.27 6.55 15.33
N THR A 129 -14.82 7.79 15.51
CA THR A 129 -15.60 9.00 15.23
C THR A 129 -15.66 9.36 13.75
N TYR A 130 -14.74 8.86 12.93
CA TYR A 130 -14.72 9.11 11.47
C TYR A 130 -15.33 7.97 10.65
N GLU A 131 -15.49 6.77 11.22
CA GLU A 131 -16.05 5.61 10.50
C GLU A 131 -17.47 5.90 9.96
N VAL A 132 -18.40 6.31 10.83
CA VAL A 132 -19.80 6.54 10.43
C VAL A 132 -20.00 7.81 9.61
N PRO A 133 -19.46 8.99 9.99
CA PRO A 133 -19.70 10.22 9.24
C PRO A 133 -19.10 10.21 7.84
N TYR A 134 -18.00 9.47 7.64
CA TYR A 134 -17.28 9.41 6.36
C TYR A 134 -17.40 8.06 5.64
N ASP A 135 -18.18 7.11 6.19
CA ASP A 135 -18.35 5.75 5.65
C ASP A 135 -17.00 5.00 5.43
N LEU A 136 -16.01 5.32 6.26
CA LEU A 136 -14.69 4.71 6.18
C LEU A 136 -14.70 3.33 6.82
N GLN A 137 -14.03 2.37 6.17
CA GLN A 137 -13.73 1.10 6.83
C GLN A 137 -12.82 1.34 8.04
N PRO A 138 -12.85 0.49 9.09
CA PRO A 138 -12.06 0.72 10.31
C PRO A 138 -10.57 0.95 10.06
N GLN A 139 -9.98 0.20 9.14
CA GLN A 139 -8.58 0.34 8.73
C GLN A 139 -8.28 1.69 8.07
N ASP A 140 -9.16 2.15 7.18
CA ASP A 140 -9.03 3.42 6.48
C ASP A 140 -9.21 4.59 7.46
N SER A 141 -10.14 4.45 8.42
CA SER A 141 -10.34 5.41 9.50
C SER A 141 -9.11 5.55 10.40
N ILE A 142 -8.44 4.44 10.74
CA ILE A 142 -7.18 4.48 11.51
C ILE A 142 -6.09 5.25 10.75
N VAL A 143 -5.93 4.97 9.45
CA VAL A 143 -4.94 5.68 8.61
C VAL A 143 -5.28 7.17 8.54
N TYR A 144 -6.54 7.50 8.26
CA TYR A 144 -7.01 8.87 8.19
C TYR A 144 -6.76 9.65 9.49
N THR A 145 -7.18 9.08 10.61
CA THR A 145 -7.01 9.66 11.95
C THR A 145 -5.54 9.89 12.29
N SER A 146 -4.68 8.94 11.90
CA SER A 146 -3.23 9.09 12.07
C SER A 146 -2.70 10.30 11.30
N VAL A 147 -3.11 10.45 10.02
CA VAL A 147 -2.71 11.56 9.15
C VAL A 147 -3.21 12.89 9.70
N ILE A 148 -4.50 13.00 10.04
CA ILE A 148 -5.11 14.22 10.57
C ILE A 148 -4.48 14.62 11.91
N THR A 149 -4.27 13.67 12.82
CA THR A 149 -3.60 13.94 14.10
C THR A 149 -2.19 14.49 13.87
N HIS A 150 -1.42 13.89 12.95
CA HIS A 150 -0.07 14.36 12.65
C HIS A 150 -0.08 15.75 11.96
N LEU A 151 -1.03 16.01 11.07
CA LEU A 151 -1.23 17.31 10.41
C LEU A 151 -1.53 18.40 11.44
N ARG A 152 -2.44 18.15 12.39
CA ARG A 152 -2.80 19.08 13.48
C ARG A 152 -1.58 19.45 14.33
N GLN A 153 -0.72 18.49 14.61
CA GLN A 153 0.47 18.68 15.46
C GLN A 153 1.62 19.41 14.75
N ASN A 154 1.84 19.13 13.46
CA ASN A 154 3.02 19.60 12.73
C ASN A 154 2.77 20.79 11.82
N GLN A 155 1.51 21.01 11.41
CA GLN A 155 1.06 22.15 10.59
C GLN A 155 2.02 22.49 9.43
N PRO A 156 2.26 21.54 8.50
CA PRO A 156 3.18 21.77 7.39
C PRO A 156 2.67 22.90 6.49
N GLN A 157 3.61 23.65 5.90
CA GLN A 157 3.27 24.68 4.90
C GLN A 157 2.71 24.07 3.61
N ILE A 158 3.24 22.90 3.21
CA ILE A 158 2.82 22.18 2.01
C ILE A 158 2.83 20.69 2.33
N ALA A 159 1.67 20.05 2.14
CA ALA A 159 1.52 18.62 2.27
C ALA A 159 0.67 18.01 1.14
N CYS A 160 0.84 16.72 0.91
CA CYS A 160 -0.12 15.92 0.15
C CYS A 160 -0.36 14.57 0.83
N PHE A 161 -1.55 14.03 0.63
CA PHE A 161 -1.92 12.67 1.01
C PHE A 161 -2.14 11.85 -0.25
N LEU A 162 -1.27 10.86 -0.47
CA LEU A 162 -1.33 9.95 -1.60
C LEU A 162 -2.08 8.69 -1.19
N ASN A 163 -3.30 8.55 -1.70
CA ASN A 163 -4.20 7.46 -1.33
C ASN A 163 -5.08 7.07 -2.53
N ARG A 164 -4.95 5.81 -2.96
CA ARG A 164 -5.64 5.22 -4.11
C ARG A 164 -7.10 4.87 -3.84
N ASN A 165 -7.53 4.84 -2.58
CA ASN A 165 -8.91 4.56 -2.21
C ASN A 165 -9.80 5.81 -2.37
N SER A 166 -9.79 6.39 -3.57
CA SER A 166 -10.50 7.66 -3.82
C SER A 166 -12.01 7.55 -3.60
N LYS A 167 -12.61 6.36 -3.70
CA LYS A 167 -14.04 6.20 -3.41
C LYS A 167 -14.40 6.57 -1.97
N ASP A 168 -13.52 6.21 -1.04
CA ASP A 168 -13.77 6.37 0.39
C ASP A 168 -13.22 7.72 0.89
N PHE A 169 -12.26 8.32 0.18
CA PHE A 169 -11.56 9.54 0.59
C PHE A 169 -11.83 10.80 -0.26
N ASP A 170 -12.59 10.70 -1.35
CA ASP A 170 -13.00 11.87 -2.19
C ASP A 170 -14.31 12.50 -1.69
N SER A 171 -14.72 12.21 -0.45
CA SER A 171 -15.85 12.91 0.17
C SER A 171 -15.46 14.38 0.40
N PRO A 172 -16.36 15.35 0.11
CA PRO A 172 -16.04 16.77 0.27
C PRO A 172 -15.54 17.10 1.67
N ASN A 173 -16.12 16.50 2.71
CA ASN A 173 -15.72 16.73 4.10
C ASN A 173 -14.27 16.32 4.37
N ILE A 174 -13.83 15.16 3.88
CA ILE A 174 -12.44 14.69 4.04
C ILE A 174 -11.48 15.63 3.30
N VAL A 175 -11.83 16.00 2.07
CA VAL A 175 -10.98 16.85 1.23
C VAL A 175 -10.87 18.25 1.83
N ASP A 176 -11.97 18.83 2.27
CA ASP A 176 -12.01 20.15 2.91
C ASP A 176 -11.20 20.15 4.22
N GLU A 177 -11.34 19.13 5.06
CA GLU A 177 -10.56 19.00 6.30
C GLU A 177 -9.06 18.88 6.01
N LEU A 178 -8.65 18.14 4.97
CA LEU A 178 -7.24 18.06 4.56
C LEU A 178 -6.72 19.42 4.04
N ILE A 179 -7.53 20.15 3.27
CA ILE A 179 -7.18 21.47 2.74
C ILE A 179 -6.92 22.47 3.87
N ASP A 180 -7.70 22.43 4.95
CA ASP A 180 -7.52 23.28 6.13
C ASP A 180 -6.12 23.10 6.78
N PHE A 181 -5.46 21.96 6.55
CA PHE A 181 -4.09 21.68 6.98
C PHE A 181 -3.03 21.81 5.87
N ASN A 182 -3.34 22.53 4.79
CA ASN A 182 -2.49 22.65 3.59
C ASN A 182 -2.11 21.29 2.98
N CYS A 183 -2.97 20.28 3.14
CA CYS A 183 -2.75 18.94 2.65
C CYS A 183 -3.65 18.65 1.44
N ARG A 184 -3.03 18.39 0.29
CA ARG A 184 -3.76 18.02 -0.91
C ARG A 184 -3.98 16.51 -1.00
N MET A 185 -5.23 16.07 -1.10
CA MET A 185 -5.56 14.67 -1.44
C MET A 185 -5.24 14.38 -2.91
N ILE A 186 -4.52 13.30 -3.19
CA ILE A 186 -4.14 12.88 -4.54
C ILE A 186 -4.33 11.37 -4.72
N ALA A 187 -5.21 10.99 -5.64
CA ALA A 187 -5.66 9.61 -5.83
C ALA A 187 -4.68 8.70 -6.58
N ARG A 188 -3.69 9.26 -7.26
CA ARG A 188 -2.71 8.51 -8.06
C ARG A 188 -1.29 8.94 -7.73
N PHE A 189 -0.39 7.97 -7.64
CA PHE A 189 1.02 8.20 -7.31
C PHE A 189 1.79 8.88 -8.44
N ASP A 190 1.41 8.71 -9.71
CA ASP A 190 1.99 9.44 -10.84
C ASP A 190 1.70 10.95 -10.76
N GLN A 191 0.45 11.31 -10.46
CA GLN A 191 0.04 12.68 -10.19
C GLN A 191 0.68 13.22 -8.91
N GLY A 192 0.81 12.38 -7.87
CA GLY A 192 1.51 12.71 -6.64
C GLY A 192 2.98 13.06 -6.89
N LEU A 193 3.68 12.24 -7.68
CA LEU A 193 5.06 12.49 -8.08
C LEU A 193 5.20 13.80 -8.85
N ALA A 194 4.34 14.05 -9.84
CA ALA A 194 4.36 15.29 -10.59
C ALA A 194 4.14 16.52 -9.69
N PHE A 195 3.22 16.43 -8.73
CA PHE A 195 3.00 17.47 -7.73
C PHE A 195 4.24 17.71 -6.87
N ILE A 196 4.87 16.65 -6.35
CA ILE A 196 6.09 16.74 -5.52
C ILE A 196 7.23 17.40 -6.30
N GLN A 197 7.47 16.98 -7.55
CA GLN A 197 8.52 17.55 -8.40
C GLN A 197 8.31 19.04 -8.67
N ALA A 198 7.06 19.46 -8.88
CA ALA A 198 6.74 20.87 -9.05
C ALA A 198 7.04 21.72 -7.81
N GLN A 199 6.94 21.14 -6.60
CA GLN A 199 7.27 21.84 -5.36
C GLN A 199 8.78 21.89 -5.08
N ILE A 200 9.55 20.90 -5.52
CA ILE A 200 11.01 20.86 -5.33
C ILE A 200 11.74 21.80 -6.31
N ALA A 201 11.14 22.05 -7.47
CA ALA A 201 11.70 22.95 -8.49
C ALA A 201 11.52 24.45 -8.17
N LEU A 202 10.82 24.78 -7.07
CA LEU A 202 10.58 26.13 -6.56
C LEU A 202 11.53 26.44 -5.40
#